data_AF-A0A846TLJ6-F1
#
_entry.id   AF-A0A846TLJ6-F1
#
_cell.length_a   1.000
_cell.length_b   1.000
_cell.length_c   1.000
_cell.angle_alpha   90.00
_cell.angle_beta   90.00
_cell.angle_gamma   90.00
#
_symmetry.space_group_name_H-M   'P 1'
#
loop_
_entity.id
_entity.type
_entity.pdbx_description
1 polymer ?
#
loop_
_entity_poly.entity_id
_entity_poly.type
_entity_poly.pdbx_seq_one_letter_code
_entity_poly.pdbx_strand_id
1 'polypeptide(L)'
;MTDHATRTDSTSPTTPQSQTPNAQQPQDAPQSTDASEAPCGCSGEQVERIYEYLDGALTVEDLKKIAAHLETCEDCTHESELEQVIRTVVKRSCSETAPETLRANIMGRIHEQCGESATKR
;
A
#
# COMPACT_ATOMS: atom_id res chain seq x y z
N MET A 1 2.05 -79.19 -41.48
CA MET A 1 0.67 -78.94 -41.92
C MET A 1 -0.10 -78.48 -40.69
N THR A 2 -0.84 -77.36 -40.76
CA THR A 2 -1.96 -76.93 -39.87
C THR A 2 -1.73 -76.97 -38.34
N ASP A 3 -1.96 -75.93 -37.52
CA ASP A 3 -2.66 -74.64 -37.65
C ASP A 3 -1.82 -73.54 -36.94
N HIS A 4 -1.83 -72.24 -37.25
CA HIS A 4 -2.88 -71.24 -37.49
C HIS A 4 -3.67 -70.73 -36.25
N ALA A 5 -3.55 -69.42 -36.04
CA ALA A 5 -4.45 -68.48 -35.33
C ALA A 5 -4.56 -68.50 -33.78
N THR A 6 -4.02 -67.45 -33.15
CA THR A 6 -4.70 -66.38 -32.35
C THR A 6 -3.60 -65.60 -31.62
N ARG A 7 -3.31 -64.31 -31.84
CA ARG A 7 -4.08 -63.08 -32.12
C ARG A 7 -4.94 -62.61 -30.93
N THR A 8 -4.77 -61.31 -30.61
CA THR A 8 -5.42 -60.48 -29.58
C THR A 8 -5.20 -60.90 -28.11
N ASP A 9 -4.74 -60.04 -27.19
CA ASP A 9 -4.23 -58.66 -27.37
C ASP A 9 -3.35 -58.19 -26.19
N SER A 10 -2.76 -56.99 -26.27
CA SER A 10 -2.10 -56.29 -25.14
C SER A 10 -2.97 -55.15 -24.62
N THR A 11 -3.76 -55.42 -23.59
CA THR A 11 -4.60 -54.42 -22.94
C THR A 11 -3.75 -53.36 -22.23
N SER A 12 -3.66 -52.18 -22.84
CA SER A 12 -3.09 -50.98 -22.23
C SER A 12 -3.88 -50.57 -20.97
N PRO A 13 -3.21 -50.19 -19.87
CA PRO A 13 -3.85 -49.42 -18.81
C PRO A 13 -4.08 -47.98 -19.32
N THR A 14 -5.19 -47.77 -20.02
CA THR A 14 -5.66 -46.42 -20.37
C THR A 14 -6.02 -45.70 -19.07
N THR A 15 -5.14 -44.80 -18.62
CA THR A 15 -5.46 -43.85 -17.56
C THR A 15 -6.70 -43.04 -17.98
N PRO A 16 -7.77 -42.98 -17.17
CA PRO A 16 -8.89 -42.10 -17.47
C PRO A 16 -8.41 -40.65 -17.36
N GLN A 17 -8.23 -39.98 -18.49
CA GLN A 17 -8.12 -38.53 -18.49
C GLN A 17 -9.48 -37.92 -18.12
N SER A 18 -9.65 -37.64 -16.84
CA SER A 18 -10.69 -36.75 -16.34
C SER A 18 -10.39 -35.31 -16.77
N GLN A 19 -10.58 -35.02 -18.06
CA GLN A 19 -10.63 -33.65 -18.56
C GLN A 19 -11.94 -33.02 -18.07
N THR A 20 -11.88 -32.45 -16.86
CA THR A 20 -12.89 -31.54 -16.34
C THR A 20 -13.07 -30.41 -17.34
N PRO A 21 -14.32 -30.07 -17.77
CA PRO A 21 -14.53 -28.88 -18.56
C PRO A 21 -14.01 -27.66 -17.79
N ASN A 22 -13.38 -26.74 -18.52
CA ASN A 22 -12.66 -25.59 -17.98
C ASN A 22 -13.56 -24.76 -17.05
N ALA A 23 -13.45 -25.02 -15.75
CA ALA A 23 -14.16 -24.27 -14.72
C ALA A 23 -13.48 -22.93 -14.57
N GLN A 24 -14.06 -21.92 -15.21
CA GLN A 24 -13.71 -20.51 -15.09
C GLN A 24 -13.52 -20.13 -13.61
N GLN A 25 -12.27 -19.91 -13.19
CA GLN A 25 -11.93 -19.27 -11.93
C GLN A 25 -10.71 -18.35 -12.10
N PRO A 26 -10.63 -17.24 -11.36
CA PRO A 26 -11.74 -16.45 -10.79
C PRO A 26 -11.65 -14.97 -11.22
N GLN A 27 -12.78 -14.36 -11.58
CA GLN A 27 -12.91 -12.90 -11.73
C GLN A 27 -13.53 -12.27 -10.48
N ASP A 28 -13.06 -12.74 -9.33
CA ASP A 28 -13.25 -12.11 -8.03
C ASP A 28 -11.84 -11.78 -7.53
N ALA A 29 -11.27 -10.70 -8.05
CA ALA A 29 -10.24 -10.01 -7.31
C ALA A 29 -10.86 -9.66 -5.95
N PRO A 30 -10.13 -9.83 -4.82
CA PRO A 30 -10.62 -9.28 -3.58
C PRO A 30 -10.70 -7.76 -3.79
N GLN A 31 -11.92 -7.27 -3.97
CA GLN A 31 -12.26 -5.93 -3.52
C GLN A 31 -12.07 -5.98 -2.01
N SER A 32 -10.83 -5.79 -1.58
CA SER A 32 -10.49 -5.39 -0.22
C SER A 32 -10.95 -3.95 -0.03
N THR A 33 -12.25 -3.72 -0.19
CA THR A 33 -13.00 -2.88 0.74
C THR A 33 -13.05 -3.62 2.08
N ASP A 34 -11.88 -3.87 2.66
CA ASP A 34 -11.73 -3.70 4.08
C ASP A 34 -11.89 -2.18 4.27
N ALA A 35 -13.15 -1.75 4.30
CA ALA A 35 -13.48 -0.51 4.94
C ALA A 35 -13.19 -0.80 6.41
N SER A 36 -11.92 -0.57 6.79
CA SER A 36 -11.49 -0.63 8.18
C SER A 36 -12.34 0.40 8.91
N GLU A 37 -13.45 -0.07 9.50
CA GLU A 37 -14.47 0.78 10.08
C GLU A 37 -13.79 1.60 11.18
N ALA A 38 -13.57 2.88 10.88
CA ALA A 38 -13.06 3.83 11.83
C ALA A 38 -13.99 3.77 13.05
N PRO A 39 -13.51 3.47 14.27
CA PRO A 39 -14.38 3.23 15.42
C PRO A 39 -15.29 4.43 15.75
N CYS A 40 -14.97 5.62 15.24
CA CYS A 40 -15.76 6.85 15.33
C CYS A 40 -16.97 6.97 14.38
N GLY A 41 -17.17 6.05 13.43
CA GLY A 41 -18.22 6.17 12.40
C GLY A 41 -17.98 7.32 11.39
N CYS A 42 -16.79 7.94 11.42
CA CYS A 42 -16.28 8.83 10.39
C CYS A 42 -16.17 8.05 9.06
N SER A 43 -16.22 8.73 7.90
CA SER A 43 -15.96 8.00 6.65
C SER A 43 -14.49 7.54 6.61
N GLY A 44 -14.20 6.38 6.01
CA GLY A 44 -12.80 5.89 5.87
C GLY A 44 -11.88 6.91 5.17
N GLU A 45 -12.45 7.78 4.34
CA GLU A 45 -11.81 8.92 3.68
C GLU A 45 -11.33 10.02 4.66
N GLN A 46 -11.79 10.06 5.92
CA GLN A 46 -11.18 10.87 6.98
C GLN A 46 -9.93 10.19 7.56
N VAL A 47 -9.94 8.87 7.77
CA VAL A 47 -8.80 8.13 8.34
C VAL A 47 -7.60 8.14 7.39
N GLU A 48 -7.82 7.89 6.10
CA GLU A 48 -6.76 8.00 5.07
C GLU A 48 -6.11 9.39 5.09
N ARG A 49 -6.91 10.45 5.19
CA ARG A 49 -6.41 11.83 5.28
C ARG A 49 -5.69 12.17 6.58
N ILE A 50 -5.90 11.43 7.67
CA ILE A 50 -5.10 11.61 8.90
C ILE A 50 -3.66 11.14 8.65
N TYR A 51 -3.46 10.04 7.91
CA TYR A 51 -2.11 9.63 7.49
C TYR A 51 -1.49 10.66 6.53
N GLU A 52 -2.22 11.14 5.52
CA GLU A 52 -1.72 12.20 4.62
C GLU A 52 -1.39 13.51 5.35
N TYR A 53 -2.16 13.85 6.40
CA TYR A 53 -1.89 14.99 7.29
C TYR A 53 -0.58 14.81 8.05
N LEU A 54 -0.34 13.61 8.62
CA LEU A 54 0.88 13.27 9.37
C LEU A 54 2.13 13.14 8.48
N ASP A 55 1.96 12.89 7.18
CA ASP A 55 3.02 12.94 6.17
C ASP A 55 3.22 14.33 5.55
N GLY A 56 2.32 15.29 5.80
CA GLY A 56 2.36 16.61 5.17
C GLY A 56 2.08 16.60 3.67
N ALA A 57 1.39 15.56 3.18
CA ALA A 57 1.04 15.37 1.77
C ALA A 57 -0.22 16.15 1.34
N LEU A 58 -0.98 16.69 2.31
CA LEU A 58 -2.23 17.42 2.08
C LEU A 58 -2.05 18.84 1.52
N THR A 59 -3.08 19.31 0.81
CA THR A 59 -3.20 20.73 0.43
C THR A 59 -3.47 21.62 1.64
N VAL A 60 -3.22 22.93 1.51
CA VAL A 60 -3.52 23.92 2.57
C VAL A 60 -5.01 23.96 2.95
N GLU A 61 -5.90 23.58 2.03
CA GLU A 61 -7.34 23.50 2.30
C GLU A 61 -7.70 22.23 3.08
N ASP A 62 -7.09 21.10 2.73
CA ASP A 62 -7.37 19.81 3.38
C ASP A 62 -6.72 19.71 4.77
N LEU A 63 -5.52 20.29 4.95
CA LEU A 63 -4.90 20.47 6.28
C LEU A 63 -5.85 21.16 7.27
N LYS A 64 -6.61 22.19 6.82
CA LYS A 64 -7.58 22.89 7.66
C LYS A 64 -8.81 22.05 7.98
N LYS A 65 -9.31 21.27 7.01
CA LYS A 65 -10.46 20.37 7.21
C LYS A 65 -10.13 19.29 8.23
N ILE A 66 -8.94 18.68 8.13
CA ILE A 66 -8.50 17.62 9.06
C ILE A 66 -8.16 18.21 10.44
N ALA A 67 -7.50 19.37 10.52
CA ALA A 67 -7.27 20.03 11.80
C ALA A 67 -8.59 20.31 12.56
N ALA A 68 -9.58 20.90 11.88
CA ALA A 68 -10.90 21.15 12.47
C ALA A 68 -11.67 19.85 12.81
N HIS A 69 -11.44 18.76 12.07
CA HIS A 69 -12.02 17.46 12.41
C HIS A 69 -11.42 16.90 13.70
N LEU A 70 -10.09 16.92 13.85
CA LEU A 70 -9.40 16.47 15.07
C LEU A 70 -9.88 17.27 16.31
N GLU A 71 -10.08 18.59 16.19
CA GLU A 71 -10.67 19.42 17.26
C GLU A 71 -12.09 18.99 17.71
N THR A 72 -12.79 18.17 16.91
CA THR A 72 -14.18 17.75 17.17
C THR A 72 -14.35 16.24 17.38
N CYS A 73 -13.31 15.43 17.13
CA CYS A 73 -13.37 13.97 17.12
C CYS A 73 -12.27 13.39 18.01
N GLU A 74 -12.64 12.91 19.21
CA GLU A 74 -11.70 12.34 20.19
C GLU A 74 -11.03 11.07 19.66
N ASP A 75 -11.79 10.17 19.02
CA ASP A 75 -11.26 8.93 18.42
C ASP A 75 -10.21 9.21 17.32
N CYS A 76 -10.50 10.12 16.38
CA CYS A 76 -9.54 10.48 15.34
C CYS A 76 -8.30 11.20 15.90
N THR A 77 -8.46 11.93 17.00
CA THR A 77 -7.32 12.49 17.74
C THR A 77 -6.47 11.35 18.33
N HIS A 78 -7.10 10.37 18.98
CA HIS A 78 -6.42 9.21 19.56
C HIS A 78 -5.63 8.41 18.51
N GLU A 79 -6.22 8.14 17.35
CA GLU A 79 -5.53 7.46 16.23
C GLU A 79 -4.34 8.29 15.72
N SER A 80 -4.49 9.61 15.61
CA SER A 80 -3.40 10.51 15.19
C SER A 80 -2.27 10.60 16.22
N GLU A 81 -2.57 10.48 17.52
CA GLU A 81 -1.59 10.42 18.61
C GLU A 81 -0.84 9.07 18.61
N LEU A 82 -1.56 7.96 18.40
CA LEU A 82 -0.99 6.62 18.27
C LEU A 82 0.02 6.54 17.11
N GLU A 83 -0.36 7.01 15.92
CA GLU A 83 0.54 7.05 14.76
C GLU A 83 1.75 7.97 15.01
N GLN A 84 1.59 9.11 15.69
CA GLN A 84 2.73 9.94 16.10
C GLN A 84 3.70 9.21 17.04
N VAL A 85 3.20 8.40 17.98
CA VAL A 85 4.02 7.55 18.85
C VAL A 85 4.76 6.49 18.03
N ILE A 86 4.08 5.80 17.11
CA ILE A 86 4.67 4.79 16.21
C ILE A 86 5.78 5.43 15.37
N ARG A 87 5.48 6.53 14.67
CA ARG A 87 6.41 7.30 13.83
C ARG A 87 7.63 7.79 14.63
N THR A 88 7.44 8.16 15.90
CA THR A 88 8.55 8.51 16.83
C THR A 88 9.41 7.31 17.19
N VAL A 89 8.82 6.14 17.49
CA VAL A 89 9.56 4.90 17.80
C VAL A 89 10.35 4.40 16.58
N VAL A 90 9.74 4.43 15.39
CA VAL A 90 10.41 4.08 14.12
C VAL A 90 11.60 5.01 13.88
N LYS A 91 11.39 6.34 13.98
CA LYS A 91 12.45 7.34 13.80
C LYS A 91 13.61 7.20 14.79
N ARG A 92 13.33 6.78 16.03
CA ARG A 92 14.38 6.46 17.03
C ARG A 92 15.17 5.20 16.66
N SER A 93 14.51 4.22 16.06
CA SER A 93 15.08 2.90 15.77
C SER A 93 15.87 2.87 14.46
N CYS A 94 15.46 3.69 13.47
CA CYS A 94 16.10 3.79 12.15
C CYS A 94 16.99 5.04 12.08
N SER A 95 18.20 4.97 12.63
CA SER A 95 19.16 6.09 12.64
C SER A 95 20.12 6.08 11.44
N GLU A 96 19.58 5.96 10.22
CA GLU A 96 20.40 6.02 9.00
C GLU A 96 20.75 7.46 8.63
N THR A 97 22.05 7.75 8.58
CA THR A 97 22.57 9.08 8.27
C THR A 97 22.81 9.20 6.77
N ALA A 98 22.08 10.10 6.10
CA ALA A 98 22.29 10.39 4.68
C ALA A 98 23.78 10.70 4.38
N PRO A 99 24.35 10.23 3.26
CA PRO A 99 25.74 10.51 2.90
C PRO A 99 26.03 12.01 2.82
N GLU A 100 27.22 12.44 3.25
CA GLU A 100 27.62 13.86 3.24
C GLU A 100 27.58 14.47 1.83
N THR A 101 27.95 13.70 0.81
CA THR A 101 27.87 14.09 -0.60
C THR A 101 26.44 14.44 -1.03
N LEU A 102 25.45 13.66 -0.59
CA LEU A 102 24.04 13.91 -0.88
C LEU A 102 23.54 15.15 -0.15
N ARG A 103 23.88 15.31 1.15
CA ARG A 103 23.54 16.53 1.90
C ARG A 103 24.14 17.78 1.26
N ALA A 104 25.42 17.75 0.89
CA ALA A 104 26.10 18.87 0.26
C ALA A 104 25.45 19.25 -1.08
N ASN A 105 25.08 18.27 -1.91
CA ASN A 105 24.40 18.53 -3.18
C ASN A 105 23.01 19.17 -2.98
N ILE A 106 22.20 18.63 -2.05
CA ILE A 106 20.87 19.17 -1.72
C ILE A 106 20.98 20.60 -1.20
N MET A 107 21.87 20.86 -0.24
CA MET A 107 22.04 22.20 0.34
C MET A 107 22.56 23.22 -0.69
N GLY A 108 23.47 22.82 -1.58
CA GLY A 108 23.92 23.65 -2.70
C GLY A 108 22.76 24.11 -3.58
N ARG A 109 21.92 23.16 -4.02
CA ARG A 109 20.74 23.45 -4.86
C ARG A 109 19.69 24.32 -4.15
N ILE A 110 19.48 24.13 -2.86
CA ILE A 110 18.59 24.98 -2.05
C ILE A 110 19.13 26.40 -1.95
N HIS A 111 20.45 26.57 -1.74
CA HIS A 111 21.09 27.88 -1.69
C HIS A 111 21.04 28.61 -3.04
N GLU A 112 21.23 27.90 -4.16
CA GLU A 112 21.05 28.46 -5.51
C GLU A 112 19.62 28.99 -5.71
N GLN A 113 18.60 28.19 -5.41
CA GLN A 113 17.19 28.56 -5.57
C GLN A 113 16.74 29.69 -4.63
N CYS A 114 17.21 29.70 -3.37
CA CYS A 114 16.93 30.79 -2.43
C CYS A 114 17.71 32.07 -2.77
N GLY A 115 18.94 31.96 -3.27
CA GLY A 115 19.77 33.09 -3.68
C GLY A 115 19.16 33.86 -4.85
N GLU A 116 18.66 33.16 -5.86
CA GLU A 116 18.02 33.78 -7.03
C GLU A 116 16.64 34.41 -6.70
N SER A 117 15.97 33.91 -5.66
CA SER A 117 14.71 34.45 -5.16
C SER A 117 14.88 35.78 -4.39
N ALA A 118 16.09 36.09 -3.89
CA ALA A 118 16.37 37.29 -3.10
C ALA A 118 16.69 38.53 -3.95
N THR A 119 17.20 38.35 -5.17
CA THR A 119 17.61 39.45 -6.09
C THR A 119 16.50 39.98 -7.00
N LYS A 120 15.26 39.48 -6.84
CA LYS A 120 14.10 39.87 -7.65
C LYS A 120 12.93 40.43 -6.80
N ARG A 121 13.27 41.27 -5.82
CA ARG A 121 12.34 42.12 -5.05
C ARG A 121 12.80 43.57 -5.07
#